data_AF-A0A135LZG9-F1
#
_entry.id   AF-A0A135LZG9-F1
#
_cell.length_a   1.000
_cell.length_b   1.000
_cell.length_c   1.000
_cell.angle_alpha   90.00
_cell.angle_beta   90.00
_cell.angle_gamma   90.00
#
_symmetry.space_group_name_H-M   'P 1'
#
loop_
_entity.id
_entity.type
_entity.pdbx_description
1 polymer ?
#
loop_
_entity_poly.entity_id
_entity_poly.type
_entity_poly.pdbx_seq_one_letter_code
_entity_poly.pdbx_strand_id
1 'polypeptide(L)'
;MIPFSLQAIFAHLLVVVAASGSCKTSPDDSSWPSANEWQALNQSIQGTLIKTAPAASSCYPGNPFGSSENCTVVKNHWTYASYHSSWPESVDYPIYANNSCLPQGATGYTKDRGCEIGGLPRYIVNATTEMQIATAMKWASHRNIRVVVKGTGHDLNGRSTGAFSLSIWTHNFKHTMHHPNWIVPGRNETVDVLVCGSGNNWGSANLAAHKVHRVVVGGEDSTVGLGGLIQNGGHGWLSSHYGLASDQVYQATVITTDGHRLVANAAQNQDLFWAIRGGGGGQFGVVTEFVLKTYPEPKNMVTGGFSFHAVSDSNVSESASWTAMAELSSLIPDIMDTGLTGSVTALTGQQAVALMGLKQSAPGVAVSVGLTGYNMTTRAMNAKINNLVARIANATQGSHLNFSLTAPTSKSYYTDSGSSTAAGAVSLLTSRLLGRRELSDIPKEDLIQYLQRILVSDGPAGSMLLFGLQGGLGLANVPEQMRGSVHPAWRQAYAHVMTYGASINATGDPTESLKSGAKYYERVKEPVWREWAPNTGAYMNEGNPFSTTWKQDFYGENYEKLLEIKRKYDPSESLFIWSGIGSDMWDYDLKTGLLCRTS
;
A
#
# COMPACT_ATOMS: atom_id res chain seq x y z
N MET A 1 5.91 -80.98 -34.48
CA MET A 1 6.24 -81.38 -33.10
C MET A 1 7.45 -80.58 -32.65
N ILE A 2 7.31 -79.86 -31.52
CA ILE A 2 8.37 -79.15 -30.74
C ILE A 2 8.88 -77.82 -31.38
N PRO A 3 9.06 -76.68 -30.65
CA PRO A 3 8.21 -76.12 -29.58
C PRO A 3 8.25 -74.56 -29.39
N PHE A 4 7.42 -74.10 -28.44
CA PHE A 4 7.63 -73.07 -27.40
C PHE A 4 8.04 -71.61 -27.71
N SER A 5 7.03 -70.77 -27.47
CA SER A 5 7.00 -69.35 -27.08
C SER A 5 7.98 -68.95 -25.96
N LEU A 6 8.66 -67.80 -26.12
CA LEU A 6 9.12 -66.93 -25.04
C LEU A 6 8.42 -65.57 -25.15
N GLN A 7 7.56 -65.25 -24.17
CA GLN A 7 7.10 -63.89 -23.89
C GLN A 7 8.16 -63.18 -23.02
N ALA A 8 8.68 -62.06 -23.49
CA ALA A 8 9.45 -61.12 -22.68
C ALA A 8 8.50 -60.07 -22.10
N ILE A 9 8.38 -60.05 -20.78
CA ILE A 9 7.69 -59.01 -20.01
C ILE A 9 8.66 -57.84 -19.86
N PHE A 10 8.37 -56.70 -20.49
CA PHE A 10 8.99 -55.42 -20.14
C PHE A 10 8.03 -54.64 -19.25
N ALA A 11 8.31 -54.63 -17.95
CA ALA A 11 7.71 -53.70 -17.01
C ALA A 11 8.29 -52.30 -17.27
N HIS A 12 7.50 -51.39 -17.85
CA HIS A 12 7.81 -49.97 -17.83
C HIS A 12 7.43 -49.42 -16.44
N LEU A 13 8.44 -49.21 -15.59
CA LEU A 13 8.30 -48.30 -14.46
C LEU A 13 8.12 -46.88 -15.02
N LEU A 14 6.87 -46.42 -15.06
CA LEU A 14 6.55 -44.99 -15.09
C LEU A 14 6.97 -44.41 -13.75
N VAL A 15 8.21 -43.92 -13.67
CA VAL A 15 8.57 -42.95 -12.64
C VAL A 15 7.85 -41.66 -12.99
N VAL A 16 6.71 -41.43 -12.35
CA VAL A 16 6.13 -40.09 -12.28
C VAL A 16 7.08 -39.28 -11.39
N VAL A 17 8.09 -38.66 -12.01
CA VAL A 17 8.81 -37.55 -11.37
C VAL A 17 7.81 -36.40 -11.37
N ALA A 18 7.12 -36.19 -10.24
CA ALA A 18 6.51 -34.91 -9.99
C ALA A 18 7.63 -33.86 -10.11
N ALA A 19 7.54 -32.97 -11.10
CA ALA A 19 8.49 -31.89 -11.24
C ALA A 19 8.34 -30.97 -10.01
N SER A 20 9.18 -31.18 -8.99
CA SER A 20 9.35 -30.21 -7.91
C SER A 20 9.92 -28.95 -8.55
N GLY A 21 9.09 -27.91 -8.67
CA GLY A 21 9.51 -26.62 -9.22
C GLY A 21 10.75 -26.08 -8.50
N SER A 22 11.65 -25.43 -9.23
CA SER A 22 12.85 -24.81 -8.65
C SER A 22 12.45 -23.74 -7.63
N CYS A 23 12.93 -23.83 -6.39
CA CYS A 23 12.71 -22.83 -5.34
C CYS A 23 13.85 -21.81 -5.25
N LYS A 24 13.59 -20.65 -4.63
CA LYS A 24 14.65 -19.80 -4.09
C LYS A 24 15.33 -20.52 -2.93
N THR A 25 16.64 -20.32 -2.79
CA THR A 25 17.43 -21.03 -1.79
C THR A 25 16.99 -20.67 -0.37
N SER A 26 16.88 -21.69 0.48
CA SER A 26 16.48 -21.63 1.89
C SER A 26 17.60 -22.13 2.80
N PRO A 27 17.61 -21.81 4.12
CA PRO A 27 18.65 -22.25 5.06
C PRO A 27 18.89 -23.76 5.16
N ASP A 28 17.91 -24.57 4.75
CA ASP A 28 18.00 -26.03 4.78
C ASP A 28 18.63 -26.62 3.50
N ASP A 29 18.80 -25.81 2.46
CA ASP A 29 19.42 -26.23 1.21
C ASP A 29 20.95 -26.29 1.33
N SER A 30 21.56 -27.29 0.67
CA SER A 30 23.02 -27.37 0.56
C SER A 30 23.65 -26.20 -0.22
N SER A 31 22.84 -25.48 -1.00
CA SER A 31 23.25 -24.26 -1.72
C SER A 31 23.14 -22.99 -0.89
N TRP A 32 22.60 -23.05 0.33
CA TRP A 32 22.55 -21.88 1.22
C TRP A 32 23.97 -21.46 1.62
N PRO A 33 24.28 -20.15 1.59
CA PRO A 33 25.63 -19.69 1.87
C PRO A 33 26.05 -20.04 3.30
N SER A 34 27.28 -20.52 3.42
CA SER A 34 27.91 -20.83 4.70
C SER A 34 28.10 -19.56 5.55
N ALA A 35 28.33 -19.73 6.86
CA ALA A 35 28.64 -18.62 7.76
C ALA A 35 29.85 -17.79 7.28
N ASN A 36 30.85 -18.44 6.69
CA ASN A 36 32.03 -17.78 6.14
C ASN A 36 31.69 -16.93 4.90
N GLU A 37 30.77 -17.39 4.04
CA GLU A 37 30.33 -16.60 2.89
C GLU A 37 29.48 -15.39 3.29
N TRP A 38 28.60 -15.54 4.29
CA TRP A 38 27.89 -14.40 4.87
C TRP A 38 28.85 -13.39 5.52
N GLN A 39 29.89 -13.87 6.21
CA GLN A 39 30.92 -13.02 6.78
C GLN A 39 31.76 -12.32 5.70
N ALA A 40 32.06 -13.01 4.59
CA ALA A 40 32.76 -12.41 3.45
C ALA A 40 31.91 -11.32 2.78
N LEU A 41 30.61 -11.55 2.61
CA LEU A 41 29.68 -10.50 2.18
C LEU A 41 29.75 -9.32 3.15
N ASN A 42 29.61 -9.58 4.45
CA ASN A 42 29.63 -8.53 5.47
C ASN A 42 30.90 -7.66 5.40
N GLN A 43 32.07 -8.28 5.25
CA GLN A 43 33.34 -7.57 5.04
C GLN A 43 33.32 -6.72 3.75
N SER A 44 32.81 -7.27 2.64
CA SER A 44 32.72 -6.54 1.37
C SER A 44 31.78 -5.32 1.40
N ILE A 45 30.79 -5.32 2.30
CA ILE A 45 29.85 -4.21 2.51
C ILE A 45 30.14 -3.42 3.80
N GLN A 46 31.39 -3.46 4.26
CA GLN A 46 31.89 -2.64 5.37
C GLN A 46 31.17 -2.88 6.71
N GLY A 47 30.80 -4.12 7.01
CA GLY A 47 30.22 -4.49 8.30
C GLY A 47 28.73 -4.18 8.45
N THR A 48 28.02 -3.84 7.36
CA THR A 48 26.61 -3.41 7.41
C THR A 48 25.59 -4.56 7.35
N LEU A 49 26.04 -5.82 7.33
CA LEU A 49 25.14 -6.97 7.36
C LEU A 49 24.65 -7.24 8.78
N ILE A 50 23.35 -7.25 8.97
CA ILE A 50 22.66 -7.64 10.20
C ILE A 50 22.09 -9.04 10.02
N LYS A 51 22.37 -9.93 10.97
CA LYS A 51 21.60 -11.17 11.14
C LYS A 51 20.34 -10.81 11.90
N THR A 52 19.17 -11.18 11.38
CA THR A 52 17.89 -10.74 11.95
C THR A 52 17.73 -11.15 13.40
N ALA A 53 17.42 -10.16 14.25
CA ALA A 53 17.09 -10.31 15.65
C ALA A 53 15.80 -9.53 15.91
N PRO A 54 14.61 -10.17 15.86
CA PRO A 54 13.34 -9.47 15.98
C PRO A 54 13.26 -8.66 17.27
N ALA A 55 12.87 -7.38 17.19
CA ALA A 55 12.82 -6.50 18.36
C ALA A 55 12.06 -7.14 19.54
N ALA A 56 10.94 -7.81 19.24
CA ALA A 56 10.11 -8.51 20.20
C ALA A 56 10.74 -9.75 20.86
N SER A 57 11.89 -10.25 20.39
CA SER A 57 12.55 -11.39 21.02
C SER A 57 12.95 -11.09 22.47
N SER A 58 13.18 -9.82 22.82
CA SER A 58 13.48 -9.41 24.19
C SER A 58 12.30 -9.63 25.16
N CYS A 59 11.09 -9.85 24.64
CA CYS A 59 9.91 -10.20 25.44
C CYS A 59 9.80 -11.69 25.76
N TYR A 60 10.73 -12.52 25.29
CA TYR A 60 10.71 -13.96 25.49
C TYR A 60 11.86 -14.40 26.43
N PRO A 61 11.67 -15.51 27.18
CA PRO A 61 12.71 -16.03 28.07
C PRO A 61 14.06 -16.21 27.35
N GLY A 62 15.12 -15.67 27.95
CA GLY A 62 16.48 -15.78 27.42
C GLY A 62 16.79 -14.93 26.18
N ASN A 63 15.83 -14.14 25.67
CA ASN A 63 15.99 -13.33 24.46
C ASN A 63 16.58 -14.16 23.29
N PRO A 64 15.81 -15.07 22.69
CA PRO A 64 16.34 -16.17 21.85
C PRO A 64 17.13 -15.71 20.61
N PHE A 65 16.95 -14.46 20.17
CA PHE A 65 17.69 -13.87 19.05
C PHE A 65 18.62 -12.72 19.44
N GLY A 66 18.71 -12.39 20.73
CA GLY A 66 19.60 -11.34 21.22
C GLY A 66 19.21 -9.93 20.78
N SER A 67 17.91 -9.62 20.67
CA SER A 67 17.43 -8.26 20.42
C SER A 67 18.03 -7.28 21.42
N SER A 68 18.52 -6.15 20.93
CA SER A 68 19.06 -5.07 21.76
C SER A 68 17.96 -4.18 22.36
N GLU A 69 16.70 -4.36 21.97
CA GLU A 69 15.58 -3.54 22.44
C GLU A 69 15.02 -4.02 23.77
N ASN A 70 14.53 -3.09 24.59
CA ASN A 70 13.85 -3.43 25.84
C ASN A 70 12.40 -3.86 25.60
N CYS A 71 11.96 -5.00 26.15
CA CYS A 71 10.59 -5.49 25.97
C CYS A 71 9.50 -4.48 26.37
N THR A 72 9.74 -3.66 27.40
CA THR A 72 8.81 -2.61 27.79
C THR A 72 8.66 -1.56 26.69
N VAL A 73 9.76 -1.20 26.02
CA VAL A 73 9.73 -0.30 24.84
C VAL A 73 8.99 -0.96 23.69
N VAL A 74 9.29 -2.23 23.39
CA VAL A 74 8.58 -3.01 22.36
C VAL A 74 7.08 -2.97 22.60
N LYS A 75 6.61 -3.34 23.81
CA LYS A 75 5.19 -3.39 24.17
C LYS A 75 4.52 -2.04 24.05
N ASN A 76 5.16 -0.98 24.55
CA ASN A 76 4.58 0.36 24.57
C ASN A 76 4.50 1.01 23.19
N HIS A 77 5.33 0.59 22.24
CA HIS A 77 5.41 1.22 20.93
C HIS A 77 4.96 0.33 19.77
N TRP A 78 4.52 -0.91 20.04
CA TRP A 78 4.10 -1.87 19.01
C TRP A 78 2.96 -1.39 18.11
N THR A 79 2.16 -0.42 18.56
CA THR A 79 1.05 0.11 17.76
C THR A 79 1.43 1.35 16.94
N TYR A 80 2.71 1.74 16.92
CA TYR A 80 3.19 2.92 16.19
C TYR A 80 4.00 2.53 14.95
N ALA A 81 3.56 2.96 13.77
CA ALA A 81 4.29 2.75 12.52
C ALA A 81 5.71 3.37 12.56
N SER A 82 5.88 4.49 13.25
CA SER A 82 7.19 5.12 13.45
C SER A 82 8.19 4.19 14.14
N TYR A 83 7.74 3.38 15.11
CA TYR A 83 8.57 2.39 15.80
C TYR A 83 8.96 1.25 14.86
N HIS A 84 8.01 0.66 14.12
CA HIS A 84 8.34 -0.37 13.13
C HIS A 84 9.31 0.14 12.04
N SER A 85 9.18 1.42 11.67
CA SER A 85 10.06 2.06 10.69
C SER A 85 11.51 2.20 11.12
N SER A 86 11.77 2.28 12.44
CA SER A 86 13.13 2.38 13.00
C SER A 86 13.81 1.01 13.19
N TRP A 87 13.07 -0.09 13.07
CA TRP A 87 13.61 -1.45 13.20
C TRP A 87 13.88 -2.08 11.82
N PRO A 88 15.04 -2.72 11.59
CA PRO A 88 15.46 -3.19 10.27
C PRO A 88 14.63 -4.36 9.72
N GLU A 89 14.06 -5.19 10.59
CA GLU A 89 13.24 -6.36 10.24
C GLU A 89 11.74 -6.08 10.36
N SER A 90 11.35 -5.17 11.26
CA SER A 90 9.95 -4.98 11.65
C SER A 90 9.09 -4.38 10.54
N VAL A 91 7.80 -4.72 10.55
CA VAL A 91 6.78 -4.24 9.60
C VAL A 91 5.47 -3.94 10.34
N ASP A 92 4.68 -3.02 9.80
CA ASP A 92 3.49 -2.48 10.46
C ASP A 92 2.37 -3.51 10.62
N TYR A 93 2.34 -4.54 9.76
CA TYR A 93 1.33 -5.60 9.76
C TYR A 93 2.00 -6.98 9.90
N PRO A 94 2.35 -7.40 11.14
CA PRO A 94 3.12 -8.62 11.41
C PRO A 94 2.49 -9.92 10.93
N ILE A 95 1.19 -9.94 10.59
CA ILE A 95 0.53 -11.11 10.02
C ILE A 95 1.22 -11.57 8.73
N TYR A 96 1.75 -10.63 7.94
CA TYR A 96 2.54 -10.91 6.74
C TYR A 96 3.98 -11.35 7.02
N ALA A 97 4.43 -11.23 8.27
CA ALA A 97 5.64 -11.86 8.79
C ALA A 97 5.33 -13.17 9.56
N ASN A 98 4.16 -13.77 9.30
CA ASN A 98 3.66 -14.99 9.92
C ASN A 98 3.40 -14.85 11.44
N ASN A 99 3.20 -13.63 11.96
CA ASN A 99 3.03 -13.37 13.40
C ASN A 99 4.09 -14.09 14.25
N SER A 100 5.32 -14.23 13.73
CA SER A 100 6.27 -15.22 14.20
C SER A 100 6.97 -14.83 15.50
N CYS A 101 7.04 -13.54 15.81
CA CYS A 101 7.57 -13.05 17.07
C CYS A 101 6.87 -11.75 17.45
N LEU A 102 5.94 -11.83 18.41
CA LEU A 102 5.08 -10.73 18.83
C LEU A 102 5.23 -10.48 20.34
N PRO A 103 5.20 -9.22 20.82
CA PRO A 103 5.15 -8.99 22.25
C PRO A 103 3.80 -9.42 22.81
N GLN A 104 3.78 -9.88 24.07
CA GLN A 104 2.53 -10.19 24.77
C GLN A 104 1.56 -9.00 24.72
N GLY A 105 0.33 -9.26 24.26
CA GLY A 105 -0.74 -8.27 24.14
C GLY A 105 -0.91 -7.70 22.73
N ALA A 106 0.04 -7.93 21.81
CA ALA A 106 -0.13 -7.56 20.41
C ALA A 106 -1.24 -8.37 19.73
N THR A 107 -1.86 -7.77 18.71
CA THR A 107 -2.84 -8.46 17.85
C THR A 107 -2.21 -9.71 17.23
N GLY A 108 -2.85 -10.86 17.45
CA GLY A 108 -2.39 -12.16 16.95
C GLY A 108 -1.41 -12.92 17.83
N TYR A 109 -0.99 -12.35 18.97
CA TYR A 109 -0.15 -13.05 19.95
C TYR A 109 -0.88 -14.26 20.55
N THR A 110 -0.19 -15.40 20.61
CA THR A 110 -0.60 -16.57 21.41
C THR A 110 0.58 -17.09 22.22
N LYS A 111 0.34 -17.54 23.45
CA LYS A 111 1.40 -17.98 24.38
C LYS A 111 2.20 -19.17 23.82
N ASP A 112 1.55 -20.03 23.04
CA ASP A 112 2.13 -21.31 22.58
C ASP A 112 2.98 -21.17 21.31
N ARG A 113 2.91 -20.04 20.58
CA ARG A 113 3.62 -19.86 19.31
C ARG A 113 5.11 -19.55 19.44
N GLY A 114 5.58 -19.15 20.62
CA GLY A 114 6.98 -18.77 20.82
C GLY A 114 7.40 -17.52 20.02
N CYS A 115 8.71 -17.39 19.79
CA CYS A 115 9.31 -16.34 18.96
C CYS A 115 10.25 -17.01 17.96
N GLU A 116 10.01 -16.78 16.68
CA GLU A 116 10.78 -17.28 15.55
C GLU A 116 10.99 -16.17 14.51
N ILE A 117 11.99 -16.34 13.63
CA ILE A 117 12.19 -15.42 12.50
C ILE A 117 11.00 -15.46 11.54
N GLY A 118 10.45 -16.65 11.25
CA GLY A 118 9.26 -16.83 10.41
C GLY A 118 9.33 -16.08 9.08
N GLY A 119 8.33 -15.23 8.82
CA GLY A 119 8.21 -14.45 7.58
C GLY A 119 9.12 -13.21 7.49
N LEU A 120 9.97 -12.97 8.49
CA LEU A 120 10.98 -11.91 8.47
C LEU A 120 12.19 -12.29 7.61
N PRO A 121 12.96 -11.31 7.06
CA PRO A 121 14.19 -11.60 6.35
C PRO A 121 15.20 -12.34 7.25
N ARG A 122 16.12 -13.12 6.65
CA ARG A 122 17.15 -13.84 7.42
C ARG A 122 18.37 -12.98 7.71
N TYR A 123 18.73 -12.14 6.73
CA TYR A 123 19.77 -11.13 6.83
C TYR A 123 19.26 -9.81 6.28
N ILE A 124 19.79 -8.70 6.78
CA ILE A 124 19.42 -7.35 6.37
C ILE A 124 20.70 -6.55 6.10
N VAL A 125 20.75 -5.83 4.98
CA VAL A 125 21.78 -4.82 4.72
C VAL A 125 21.30 -3.50 5.29
N ASN A 126 21.95 -3.02 6.35
CA ASN A 126 21.73 -1.70 6.92
C ASN A 126 22.43 -0.64 6.07
N ALA A 127 21.91 -0.43 4.85
CA ALA A 127 22.60 0.30 3.81
C ALA A 127 22.75 1.79 4.15
N THR A 128 23.96 2.32 3.96
CA THR A 128 24.29 3.75 4.03
C THR A 128 24.90 4.27 2.74
N THR A 129 25.29 3.37 1.83
CA THR A 129 25.84 3.72 0.51
C THR A 129 25.26 2.83 -0.59
N GLU A 130 25.22 3.38 -1.81
CA GLU A 130 24.73 2.67 -3.00
C GLU A 130 25.61 1.47 -3.36
N MET A 131 26.92 1.54 -3.05
CA MET A 131 27.87 0.45 -3.31
C MET A 131 27.60 -0.79 -2.44
N GLN A 132 27.19 -0.60 -1.19
CA GLN A 132 26.78 -1.71 -0.32
C GLN A 132 25.56 -2.42 -0.91
N ILE A 133 24.56 -1.66 -1.39
CA ILE A 133 23.38 -2.19 -2.06
C ILE A 133 23.80 -2.95 -3.33
N ALA A 134 24.59 -2.33 -4.21
CA ALA A 134 25.04 -2.93 -5.46
C ALA A 134 25.75 -4.28 -5.23
N THR A 135 26.65 -4.32 -4.25
CA THR A 135 27.40 -5.52 -3.89
C THR A 135 26.48 -6.62 -3.36
N ALA A 136 25.59 -6.28 -2.43
CA ALA A 136 24.67 -7.23 -1.82
C ALA A 136 23.61 -7.77 -2.81
N MET A 137 23.03 -6.89 -3.64
CA MET A 137 22.07 -7.24 -4.68
C MET A 137 22.67 -8.26 -5.65
N LYS A 138 23.85 -7.96 -6.20
CA LYS A 138 24.55 -8.87 -7.11
C LYS A 138 24.90 -10.20 -6.45
N TRP A 139 25.41 -10.14 -5.22
CA TRP A 139 25.81 -11.33 -4.47
C TRP A 139 24.63 -12.27 -4.19
N ALA A 140 23.49 -11.73 -3.78
CA ALA A 140 22.27 -12.50 -3.50
C ALA A 140 21.65 -13.06 -4.78
N SER A 141 21.59 -12.24 -5.83
CA SER A 141 21.00 -12.63 -7.11
C SER A 141 21.75 -13.79 -7.77
N HIS A 142 23.09 -13.75 -7.77
CA HIS A 142 23.92 -14.85 -8.28
C HIS A 142 23.79 -16.15 -7.48
N ARG A 143 23.26 -16.10 -6.26
CA ARG A 143 23.09 -17.25 -5.36
C ARG A 143 21.63 -17.71 -5.25
N ASN A 144 20.75 -17.23 -6.13
CA ASN A 144 19.33 -17.56 -6.11
C ASN A 144 18.64 -17.26 -4.76
N ILE A 145 19.14 -16.25 -4.04
CA ILE A 145 18.55 -15.81 -2.77
C ILE A 145 17.45 -14.79 -3.09
N ARG A 146 16.30 -14.93 -2.42
CA ARG A 146 15.23 -13.94 -2.47
C ARG A 146 15.73 -12.61 -1.91
N VAL A 147 15.45 -11.52 -2.61
CA VAL A 147 15.72 -10.16 -2.14
C VAL A 147 14.40 -9.47 -1.79
N VAL A 148 14.39 -8.78 -0.66
CA VAL A 148 13.30 -7.92 -0.21
C VAL A 148 13.83 -6.49 -0.08
N VAL A 149 13.00 -5.49 -0.34
CA VAL A 149 13.37 -4.08 -0.15
C VAL A 149 12.46 -3.47 0.91
N LYS A 150 13.05 -2.86 1.94
CA LYS A 150 12.31 -2.16 2.99
C LYS A 150 12.72 -0.70 3.06
N GLY A 151 11.75 0.19 2.95
CA GLY A 151 11.85 1.58 3.37
C GLY A 151 11.46 1.69 4.84
N THR A 152 10.16 1.81 5.09
CA THR A 152 9.59 1.92 6.44
C THR A 152 9.06 0.58 6.95
N GLY A 153 8.43 -0.24 6.10
CA GLY A 153 7.71 -1.45 6.55
C GLY A 153 6.19 -1.27 6.63
N HIS A 154 5.70 -0.15 6.11
CA HIS A 154 4.29 0.28 6.11
C HIS A 154 3.40 -0.48 5.11
N ASP A 155 3.90 -1.51 4.46
CA ASP A 155 3.17 -2.18 3.39
C ASP A 155 1.97 -2.99 3.92
N LEU A 156 0.77 -2.67 3.43
CA LEU A 156 -0.49 -3.32 3.84
C LEU A 156 -0.63 -4.77 3.36
N ASN A 157 0.23 -5.21 2.44
CA ASN A 157 0.11 -6.42 1.65
C ASN A 157 1.34 -7.34 1.77
N GLY A 158 2.21 -7.12 2.76
CA GLY A 158 3.36 -7.97 3.06
C GLY A 158 4.55 -7.89 2.09
N ARG A 159 4.60 -6.89 1.23
CA ARG A 159 5.58 -6.79 0.12
C ARG A 159 6.97 -6.33 0.55
N SER A 160 7.13 -5.87 1.79
CA SER A 160 8.41 -5.45 2.37
C SER A 160 8.99 -6.44 3.39
N THR A 161 8.52 -7.68 3.42
CA THR A 161 9.07 -8.78 4.23
C THR A 161 9.06 -10.09 3.44
N GLY A 162 9.79 -11.08 3.92
CA GLY A 162 9.80 -12.41 3.34
C GLY A 162 10.84 -13.32 3.98
N ALA A 163 10.42 -14.54 4.31
CA ALA A 163 11.30 -15.57 4.83
C ALA A 163 12.49 -15.84 3.91
N PHE A 164 13.59 -16.29 4.51
CA PHE A 164 14.82 -16.72 3.82
C PHE A 164 15.46 -15.70 2.88
N SER A 165 15.08 -14.42 3.01
CA SER A 165 15.55 -13.35 2.14
C SER A 165 16.76 -12.59 2.71
N LEU A 166 17.46 -11.92 1.81
CA LEU A 166 18.31 -10.77 2.12
C LEU A 166 17.48 -9.48 1.92
N SER A 167 17.20 -8.77 3.00
CA SER A 167 16.51 -7.48 2.95
C SER A 167 17.50 -6.34 2.69
N ILE A 168 17.17 -5.43 1.77
CA ILE A 168 17.86 -4.15 1.61
C ILE A 168 17.07 -3.09 2.35
N TRP A 169 17.62 -2.59 3.46
CA TRP A 169 17.00 -1.55 4.26
C TRP A 169 17.52 -0.18 3.84
N THR A 170 16.67 0.58 3.14
CA THR A 170 17.01 1.89 2.55
C THR A 170 16.91 3.04 3.54
N HIS A 171 16.56 2.77 4.80
CA HIS A 171 16.19 3.77 5.79
C HIS A 171 17.23 4.87 5.99
N ASN A 172 18.53 4.60 5.90
CA ASN A 172 19.55 5.61 6.17
C ASN A 172 19.80 6.62 5.04
N PHE A 173 19.16 6.46 3.87
CA PHE A 173 19.21 7.43 2.79
C PHE A 173 18.27 8.61 3.11
N LYS A 174 18.66 9.43 4.09
CA LYS A 174 17.84 10.51 4.68
C LYS A 174 18.13 11.92 4.15
N HIS A 175 19.03 12.07 3.18
CA HIS A 175 19.38 13.41 2.69
C HIS A 175 18.18 14.10 2.04
N THR A 176 18.12 15.43 2.17
CA THR A 176 17.16 16.30 1.49
C THR A 176 17.88 17.54 1.00
N MET A 177 17.69 17.92 -0.27
CA MET A 177 18.34 19.08 -0.89
C MET A 177 17.38 19.83 -1.80
N HIS A 178 17.23 21.14 -1.59
CA HIS A 178 16.41 22.00 -2.45
C HIS A 178 17.25 22.56 -3.60
N HIS A 179 16.74 22.49 -4.82
CA HIS A 179 17.34 23.10 -5.99
C HIS A 179 16.28 23.93 -6.74
N PRO A 180 16.31 25.27 -6.64
CA PRO A 180 15.28 26.12 -7.23
C PRO A 180 15.36 26.23 -8.77
N ASN A 181 16.50 25.90 -9.36
CA ASN A 181 16.76 26.00 -10.81
C ASN A 181 17.41 24.71 -11.33
N TRP A 182 16.80 23.56 -11.04
CA TRP A 182 17.31 22.26 -11.49
C TRP A 182 17.01 22.04 -12.97
N ILE A 183 18.01 21.66 -13.75
CA ILE A 183 17.90 21.45 -15.20
C ILE A 183 17.16 20.13 -15.46
N VAL A 184 16.05 20.18 -16.20
CA VAL A 184 15.29 18.97 -16.54
C VAL A 184 16.03 18.16 -17.61
N PRO A 185 16.42 16.89 -17.34
CA PRO A 185 17.11 16.05 -18.32
C PRO A 185 16.33 15.92 -19.63
N GLY A 186 17.00 16.19 -20.74
CA GLY A 186 16.42 16.12 -22.07
C GLY A 186 15.52 17.30 -22.46
N ARG A 187 15.47 18.36 -21.65
CA ARG A 187 14.68 19.58 -21.94
C ARG A 187 15.51 20.83 -21.69
N ASN A 188 15.17 21.92 -22.39
CA ASN A 188 15.80 23.23 -22.21
C ASN A 188 15.01 24.09 -21.21
N GLU A 189 14.76 23.56 -20.02
CA GLU A 189 14.01 24.23 -18.96
C GLU A 189 14.59 23.90 -17.58
N THR A 190 14.36 24.79 -16.61
CA THR A 190 14.69 24.57 -15.20
C THR A 190 13.44 24.56 -14.34
N VAL A 191 13.47 23.80 -13.25
CA VAL A 191 12.35 23.61 -12.33
C VAL A 191 12.83 23.66 -10.87
N ASP A 192 11.92 23.97 -9.96
CA ASP A 192 12.16 23.87 -8.52
C ASP A 192 11.89 22.44 -8.04
N VAL A 193 12.90 21.82 -7.43
CA VAL A 193 12.84 20.42 -6.98
C VAL A 193 13.36 20.27 -5.56
N LEU A 194 12.86 19.22 -4.91
CA LEU A 194 13.41 18.65 -3.70
C LEU A 194 14.01 17.29 -4.05
N VAL A 195 15.32 17.14 -3.86
CA VAL A 195 16.02 15.87 -3.99
C VAL A 195 15.97 15.17 -2.65
N CYS A 196 15.46 13.94 -2.61
CA CYS A 196 15.27 13.16 -1.40
C CYS A 196 15.88 11.77 -1.54
N GLY A 197 16.68 11.36 -0.56
CA GLY A 197 17.02 9.95 -0.38
C GLY A 197 15.77 9.12 -0.08
N SER A 198 15.72 7.89 -0.58
CA SER A 198 14.53 7.03 -0.50
C SER A 198 14.19 6.56 0.92
N GLY A 199 15.12 6.69 1.85
CA GLY A 199 14.94 6.39 3.27
C GLY A 199 14.05 7.41 3.99
N ASN A 200 13.80 8.58 3.40
CA ASN A 200 12.87 9.57 3.97
C ASN A 200 11.43 9.02 4.06
N ASN A 201 10.67 9.60 4.99
CA ASN A 201 9.21 9.46 5.03
C ASN A 201 8.55 10.79 4.65
N TRP A 202 7.24 10.80 4.49
CA TRP A 202 6.53 12.01 4.07
C TRP A 202 6.58 13.12 5.12
N GLY A 203 6.69 12.80 6.41
CA GLY A 203 6.95 13.78 7.46
C GLY A 203 8.25 14.54 7.23
N SER A 204 9.36 13.83 7.00
CA SER A 204 10.67 14.47 6.78
C SER A 204 10.74 15.21 5.43
N ALA A 205 10.15 14.66 4.37
CA ALA A 205 10.10 15.32 3.07
C ALA A 205 9.24 16.60 3.08
N ASN A 206 8.06 16.56 3.70
CA ASN A 206 7.19 17.73 3.84
C ASN A 206 7.84 18.81 4.71
N LEU A 207 8.50 18.43 5.82
CA LEU A 207 9.26 19.37 6.64
C LEU A 207 10.39 20.04 5.85
N ALA A 208 11.13 19.27 5.03
CA ALA A 208 12.20 19.82 4.19
C ALA A 208 11.65 20.80 3.14
N ALA A 209 10.53 20.50 2.49
CA ALA A 209 9.86 21.40 1.55
C ALA A 209 9.35 22.68 2.25
N HIS A 210 8.71 22.54 3.42
CA HIS A 210 8.17 23.67 4.16
C HIS A 210 9.25 24.67 4.59
N LYS A 211 10.44 24.20 4.98
CA LYS A 211 11.60 25.06 5.32
C LYS A 211 12.04 26.00 4.19
N VAL A 212 11.67 25.69 2.95
CA VAL A 212 11.96 26.52 1.77
C VAL A 212 10.70 27.13 1.16
N HIS A 213 9.59 27.18 1.91
CA HIS A 213 8.28 27.71 1.48
C HIS A 213 7.68 26.99 0.26
N ARG A 214 7.95 25.68 0.18
CA ARG A 214 7.46 24.79 -0.87
C ARG A 214 6.65 23.65 -0.28
N VAL A 215 5.91 22.96 -1.14
CA VAL A 215 5.23 21.70 -0.84
C VAL A 215 5.57 20.66 -1.90
N VAL A 216 5.52 19.39 -1.51
CA VAL A 216 5.62 18.23 -2.42
C VAL A 216 4.30 17.47 -2.39
N VAL A 217 3.99 16.75 -3.49
CA VAL A 217 2.80 15.90 -3.55
C VAL A 217 3.18 14.49 -3.13
N GLY A 218 2.53 13.99 -2.11
CA GLY A 218 2.89 12.76 -1.42
C GLY A 218 1.80 12.21 -0.52
N GLY A 219 2.18 11.29 0.36
CA GLY A 219 1.26 10.64 1.30
C GLY A 219 0.77 11.56 2.41
N GLU A 220 -0.45 11.27 2.88
CA GLU A 220 -1.08 11.97 4.01
C GLU A 220 -0.45 11.57 5.35
N ASP A 221 -0.11 10.29 5.51
CA ASP A 221 0.54 9.75 6.70
C ASP A 221 2.04 10.07 6.71
N SER A 222 2.47 10.82 7.72
CA SER A 222 3.85 11.26 7.90
C SER A 222 4.89 10.12 8.02
N THR A 223 4.48 8.92 8.46
CA THR A 223 5.38 7.78 8.67
C THR A 223 5.57 6.93 7.41
N VAL A 224 4.72 7.09 6.39
CA VAL A 224 4.84 6.38 5.12
C VAL A 224 6.13 6.79 4.39
N GLY A 225 6.88 5.79 3.92
CA GLY A 225 8.12 6.01 3.18
C GLY A 225 7.90 6.49 1.75
N LEU A 226 8.88 7.22 1.20
CA LEU A 226 8.83 7.68 -0.20
C LEU A 226 8.76 6.52 -1.19
N GLY A 227 9.54 5.45 -0.94
CA GLY A 227 9.76 4.34 -1.85
C GLY A 227 8.48 3.73 -2.46
N GLY A 228 7.76 2.93 -1.68
CA GLY A 228 6.57 2.21 -2.18
C GLY A 228 5.39 3.13 -2.51
N LEU A 229 5.27 4.29 -1.85
CA LEU A 229 4.20 5.23 -2.17
C LEU A 229 4.38 5.82 -3.58
N ILE A 230 5.56 6.35 -3.89
CA ILE A 230 5.87 6.90 -5.22
C ILE A 230 5.79 5.81 -6.29
N GLN A 231 6.42 4.64 -6.04
CA GLN A 231 6.55 3.62 -7.08
C GLN A 231 5.23 2.95 -7.48
N ASN A 232 4.18 3.10 -6.67
CA ASN A 232 2.89 2.43 -6.87
C ASN A 232 1.79 3.41 -7.29
N GLY A 233 2.14 4.69 -7.50
CA GLY A 233 1.18 5.77 -7.74
C GLY A 233 1.35 6.85 -6.69
N GLY A 234 0.72 6.65 -5.54
CA GLY A 234 0.86 7.51 -4.37
C GLY A 234 -0.11 8.67 -4.35
N HIS A 235 -1.21 8.53 -3.61
CA HIS A 235 -2.17 9.60 -3.38
C HIS A 235 -1.91 10.33 -2.06
N GLY A 236 -2.58 11.47 -1.91
CA GLY A 236 -2.69 12.22 -0.67
C GLY A 236 -3.26 13.62 -0.89
N TRP A 237 -3.18 14.47 0.13
CA TRP A 237 -3.84 15.79 0.23
C TRP A 237 -3.85 16.63 -1.05
N LEU A 238 -2.70 16.76 -1.69
CA LEU A 238 -2.51 17.62 -2.87
C LEU A 238 -2.72 16.91 -4.21
N SER A 239 -3.04 15.62 -4.20
CA SER A 239 -3.13 14.83 -5.44
C SER A 239 -4.22 15.37 -6.36
N SER A 240 -5.39 15.70 -5.80
CA SER A 240 -6.52 16.22 -6.58
C SER A 240 -6.25 17.53 -7.33
N HIS A 241 -5.21 18.27 -6.94
CA HIS A 241 -4.78 19.51 -7.59
C HIS A 241 -3.59 19.33 -8.53
N TYR A 242 -2.69 18.39 -8.25
CA TYR A 242 -1.38 18.33 -8.92
C TYR A 242 -0.97 16.95 -9.49
N GLY A 243 -1.82 15.93 -9.35
CA GLY A 243 -1.51 14.55 -9.76
C GLY A 243 -0.91 13.70 -8.63
N LEU A 244 -0.60 12.43 -8.90
CA LEU A 244 -0.06 11.51 -7.90
C LEU A 244 1.42 11.82 -7.58
N ALA A 245 1.95 11.22 -6.53
CA ALA A 245 3.36 11.33 -6.14
C ALA A 245 4.31 10.82 -7.26
N SER A 246 3.94 9.72 -7.92
CA SER A 246 4.61 9.19 -9.13
C SER A 246 4.68 10.20 -10.27
N ASP A 247 3.66 11.05 -10.44
CA ASP A 247 3.61 12.07 -11.48
C ASP A 247 4.58 13.25 -11.19
N GLN A 248 5.12 13.33 -9.97
CA GLN A 248 6.02 14.41 -9.56
C GLN A 248 7.50 14.10 -9.71
N VAL A 249 7.87 12.90 -10.14
CA VAL A 249 9.28 12.48 -10.20
C VAL A 249 9.89 12.92 -11.54
N TYR A 250 11.00 13.66 -11.49
CA TYR A 250 11.80 14.00 -12.68
C TYR A 250 12.95 13.03 -12.93
N GLN A 251 13.47 12.42 -11.87
CA GLN A 251 14.59 11.48 -11.93
C GLN A 251 14.60 10.59 -10.68
N ALA A 252 15.10 9.37 -10.84
CA ALA A 252 15.44 8.50 -9.73
C ALA A 252 16.82 7.86 -9.93
N THR A 253 17.48 7.53 -8.82
CA THR A 253 18.66 6.66 -8.83
C THR A 253 18.24 5.25 -8.41
N VAL A 254 18.60 4.25 -9.21
CA VAL A 254 18.18 2.85 -9.03
C VAL A 254 19.39 1.93 -9.05
N ILE A 255 19.47 1.01 -8.09
CA ILE A 255 20.45 -0.07 -8.07
C ILE A 255 19.77 -1.36 -8.52
N THR A 256 20.24 -1.94 -9.62
CA THR A 256 19.67 -3.15 -10.23
C THR A 256 20.16 -4.43 -9.57
N THR A 257 19.57 -5.58 -9.91
CA THR A 257 19.91 -6.87 -9.28
C THR A 257 21.29 -7.40 -9.65
N ASP A 258 21.84 -6.96 -10.78
CA ASP A 258 23.22 -7.19 -11.22
C ASP A 258 24.25 -6.20 -10.62
N GLY A 259 23.78 -5.26 -9.78
CA GLY A 259 24.62 -4.33 -9.04
C GLY A 259 25.01 -3.06 -9.80
N HIS A 260 24.30 -2.69 -10.86
CA HIS A 260 24.55 -1.44 -11.58
C HIS A 260 23.80 -0.27 -10.95
N ARG A 261 24.48 0.87 -10.83
CA ARG A 261 23.85 2.15 -10.46
C ARG A 261 23.37 2.86 -11.72
N LEU A 262 22.06 3.01 -11.85
CA LEU A 262 21.41 3.67 -12.97
C LEU A 262 20.74 4.96 -12.53
N VAL A 263 20.78 5.96 -13.41
CA VAL A 263 19.94 7.15 -13.32
C VAL A 263 18.81 7.00 -14.31
N ALA A 264 17.58 7.03 -13.85
CA ALA A 264 16.37 6.87 -14.66
C ALA A 264 15.63 8.20 -14.74
N ASN A 265 15.48 8.75 -15.95
CA ASN A 265 14.79 10.03 -16.20
C ASN A 265 14.27 10.08 -17.65
N ALA A 266 13.80 11.26 -18.10
CA ALA A 266 13.28 11.45 -19.45
C ALA A 266 14.33 11.35 -20.58
N ALA A 267 15.62 11.32 -20.28
CA ALA A 267 16.73 11.28 -21.25
C ALA A 267 17.50 9.95 -21.26
N GLN A 268 17.46 9.18 -20.18
CA GLN A 268 18.19 7.90 -20.04
C GLN A 268 17.43 6.90 -19.19
N ASN A 269 17.54 5.61 -19.52
CA ASN A 269 16.80 4.51 -18.88
C ASN A 269 15.29 4.80 -18.81
N GLN A 270 14.72 5.29 -19.91
CA GLN A 270 13.35 5.80 -19.98
C GLN A 270 12.30 4.72 -19.70
N ASP A 271 12.58 3.48 -20.07
CA ASP A 271 11.76 2.31 -19.77
C ASP A 271 11.72 2.02 -18.26
N LEU A 272 12.89 2.00 -17.60
CA LEU A 272 12.96 1.90 -16.14
C LEU A 272 12.26 3.07 -15.47
N PHE A 273 12.47 4.29 -15.96
CA PHE A 273 11.84 5.50 -15.42
C PHE A 273 10.32 5.50 -15.55
N TRP A 274 9.81 4.96 -16.66
CA TRP A 274 8.38 4.73 -16.84
C TRP A 274 7.86 3.71 -15.81
N ALA A 275 8.54 2.57 -15.67
CA ALA A 275 8.11 1.47 -14.81
C ALA A 275 8.12 1.79 -13.31
N ILE A 276 9.12 2.52 -12.81
CA ILE A 276 9.19 2.89 -11.39
C ILE A 276 8.20 4.00 -11.00
N ARG A 277 7.46 4.57 -11.95
CA ARG A 277 6.42 5.58 -11.69
C ARG A 277 5.03 4.94 -11.86
N GLY A 278 4.72 3.96 -11.02
CA GLY A 278 3.41 3.30 -10.96
C GLY A 278 3.43 1.78 -11.08
N GLY A 279 4.55 1.17 -11.46
CA GLY A 279 4.68 -0.26 -11.71
C GLY A 279 4.97 -1.12 -10.48
N GLY A 280 5.03 -0.54 -9.28
CA GLY A 280 5.26 -1.29 -8.06
C GLY A 280 6.71 -1.22 -7.55
N GLY A 281 6.89 -0.82 -6.29
CA GLY A 281 8.17 -0.77 -5.62
C GLY A 281 8.71 -2.15 -5.28
N GLY A 282 10.05 -2.27 -5.30
CA GLY A 282 10.73 -3.54 -5.03
C GLY A 282 10.67 -4.54 -6.19
N GLN A 283 10.40 -4.08 -7.42
CA GLN A 283 10.29 -4.96 -8.60
C GLN A 283 11.40 -4.74 -9.64
N PHE A 284 11.91 -3.52 -9.81
CA PHE A 284 12.86 -3.19 -10.89
C PHE A 284 14.28 -2.89 -10.41
N GLY A 285 14.51 -2.99 -9.11
CA GLY A 285 15.73 -2.57 -8.43
C GLY A 285 15.43 -1.83 -7.13
N VAL A 286 16.48 -1.34 -6.48
CA VAL A 286 16.41 -0.55 -5.24
C VAL A 286 16.54 0.93 -5.58
N VAL A 287 15.47 1.71 -5.41
CA VAL A 287 15.54 3.17 -5.57
C VAL A 287 16.21 3.77 -4.33
N THR A 288 17.24 4.58 -4.52
CA THR A 288 18.03 5.22 -3.44
C THR A 288 17.78 6.73 -3.34
N GLU A 289 17.31 7.36 -4.42
CA GLU A 289 17.05 8.80 -4.49
C GLU A 289 15.93 9.12 -5.47
N PHE A 290 15.13 10.14 -5.14
CA PHE A 290 14.15 10.76 -6.02
C PHE A 290 14.42 12.25 -6.17
N VAL A 291 14.23 12.78 -7.38
CA VAL A 291 14.16 14.23 -7.65
C VAL A 291 12.70 14.59 -7.84
N LEU A 292 12.12 15.26 -6.84
CA LEU A 292 10.68 15.54 -6.75
C LEU A 292 10.38 16.99 -7.14
N LYS A 293 9.37 17.17 -8.00
CA LYS A 293 8.78 18.48 -8.28
C LYS A 293 8.18 19.09 -7.02
N THR A 294 8.33 20.40 -6.86
CA THR A 294 7.72 21.15 -5.75
C THR A 294 6.73 22.19 -6.26
N TYR A 295 5.89 22.71 -5.37
CA TYR A 295 4.94 23.81 -5.62
C TYR A 295 5.05 24.87 -4.52
N PRO A 296 4.63 26.12 -4.76
CA PRO A 296 4.50 27.11 -3.69
C PRO A 296 3.55 26.62 -2.60
N GLU A 297 3.88 26.89 -1.34
CA GLU A 297 3.00 26.55 -0.22
C GLU A 297 1.66 27.32 -0.31
N PRO A 298 0.50 26.67 -0.10
CA PRO A 298 -0.78 27.36 0.01
C PRO A 298 -0.78 28.35 1.18
N LYS A 299 -1.42 29.51 1.01
CA LYS A 299 -1.56 30.53 2.05
C LYS A 299 -2.26 30.00 3.30
N ASN A 300 -3.24 29.14 3.10
CA ASN A 300 -3.94 28.45 4.17
C ASN A 300 -4.62 27.17 3.66
N MET A 301 -4.93 26.30 4.62
CA MET A 301 -5.77 25.12 4.46
C MET A 301 -7.01 25.29 5.36
N VAL A 302 -8.19 25.08 4.80
CA VAL A 302 -9.46 25.11 5.53
C VAL A 302 -10.06 23.72 5.53
N THR A 303 -10.36 23.20 6.72
CA THR A 303 -11.06 21.92 6.89
C THR A 303 -12.43 22.14 7.52
N GLY A 304 -13.41 21.33 7.14
CA GLY A 304 -14.77 21.34 7.69
C GLY A 304 -15.50 20.08 7.28
N GLY A 305 -16.73 19.88 7.73
CA GLY A 305 -17.44 18.64 7.40
C GLY A 305 -18.85 18.55 7.96
N PHE A 306 -19.45 17.39 7.78
CA PHE A 306 -20.71 17.03 8.38
C PHE A 306 -20.83 15.51 8.51
N SER A 307 -21.75 15.04 9.34
CA SER A 307 -22.12 13.63 9.40
C SER A 307 -23.64 13.48 9.40
N PHE A 308 -24.11 12.31 8.96
CA PHE A 308 -25.52 11.94 9.07
C PHE A 308 -25.73 10.46 9.38
N HIS A 309 -26.85 10.15 10.02
CA HIS A 309 -27.33 8.79 10.26
C HIS A 309 -28.86 8.79 10.40
N ALA A 310 -29.49 7.63 10.30
CA ALA A 310 -30.93 7.47 10.50
C ALA A 310 -31.41 7.94 11.88
N VAL A 311 -32.56 8.61 11.96
CA VAL A 311 -33.13 9.12 13.23
C VAL A 311 -33.75 8.04 14.12
N SER A 312 -34.14 6.91 13.54
CA SER A 312 -34.87 5.83 14.21
C SER A 312 -34.71 4.51 13.47
N ASP A 313 -35.03 3.39 14.13
CA ASP A 313 -34.96 2.02 13.60
C ASP A 313 -36.06 1.66 12.58
N SER A 314 -36.71 2.66 11.97
CA SER A 314 -37.76 2.42 10.97
C SER A 314 -37.18 2.17 9.58
N ASN A 315 -37.85 1.33 8.78
CA ASN A 315 -37.46 1.06 7.38
C ASN A 315 -37.38 2.35 6.52
N VAL A 316 -38.18 3.36 6.83
CA VAL A 316 -38.15 4.66 6.12
C VAL A 316 -36.87 5.41 6.45
N SER A 317 -36.48 5.46 7.72
CA SER A 317 -35.22 6.08 8.17
C SER A 317 -33.99 5.35 7.62
N GLU A 318 -34.03 4.01 7.61
CA GLU A 318 -33.00 3.18 6.99
C GLU A 318 -32.87 3.48 5.49
N SER A 319 -33.98 3.42 4.74
CA SER A 319 -33.99 3.72 3.30
C SER A 319 -33.53 5.15 2.99
N ALA A 320 -33.88 6.11 3.85
CA ALA A 320 -33.41 7.49 3.74
C ALA A 320 -31.88 7.58 3.87
N SER A 321 -31.27 6.82 4.78
CA SER A 321 -29.80 6.81 4.95
C SER A 321 -29.07 6.34 3.69
N TRP A 322 -29.58 5.28 3.04
CA TRP A 322 -29.03 4.79 1.77
C TRP A 322 -29.24 5.77 0.62
N THR A 323 -30.41 6.42 0.56
CA THR A 323 -30.71 7.44 -0.44
C THR A 323 -29.80 8.67 -0.29
N ALA A 324 -29.53 9.10 0.95
CA ALA A 324 -28.58 10.17 1.23
C ALA A 324 -27.15 9.78 0.87
N MET A 325 -26.72 8.56 1.17
CA MET A 325 -25.40 8.07 0.79
C MET A 325 -25.21 8.02 -0.73
N ALA A 326 -26.22 7.57 -1.47
CA ALA A 326 -26.18 7.58 -2.93
C ALA A 326 -26.17 9.00 -3.50
N GLU A 327 -26.98 9.92 -2.97
CA GLU A 327 -26.92 11.35 -3.35
C GLU A 327 -25.55 11.94 -3.07
N LEU A 328 -24.97 11.71 -1.89
CA LEU A 328 -23.64 12.22 -1.58
C LEU A 328 -22.58 11.63 -2.51
N SER A 329 -22.63 10.32 -2.77
CA SER A 329 -21.68 9.62 -3.64
C SER A 329 -21.71 10.16 -5.07
N SER A 330 -22.91 10.43 -5.61
CA SER A 330 -23.06 11.00 -6.95
C SER A 330 -22.57 12.44 -7.07
N LEU A 331 -22.47 13.16 -5.94
CA LEU A 331 -21.96 14.53 -5.87
C LEU A 331 -20.45 14.63 -5.69
N ILE A 332 -19.75 13.52 -5.39
CA ILE A 332 -18.30 13.54 -5.17
C ILE A 332 -17.54 14.23 -6.31
N PRO A 333 -17.79 13.91 -7.61
CA PRO A 333 -17.09 14.58 -8.69
C PRO A 333 -17.32 16.09 -8.74
N ASP A 334 -18.55 16.55 -8.49
CA ASP A 334 -18.89 17.98 -8.50
C ASP A 334 -18.32 18.72 -7.29
N ILE A 335 -18.24 18.07 -6.12
CA ILE A 335 -17.56 18.61 -4.94
C ILE A 335 -16.10 18.89 -5.29
N MET A 336 -15.44 17.90 -5.88
CA MET A 336 -14.01 17.96 -6.20
C MET A 336 -13.68 18.94 -7.31
N ASP A 337 -14.53 19.07 -8.34
CA ASP A 337 -14.38 20.07 -9.38
C ASP A 337 -14.44 21.51 -8.86
N THR A 338 -15.02 21.72 -7.66
CA THR A 338 -14.98 23.02 -7.00
C THR A 338 -13.68 23.31 -6.24
N GLY A 339 -12.69 22.41 -6.33
CA GLY A 339 -11.38 22.51 -5.71
C GLY A 339 -11.30 21.95 -4.30
N LEU A 340 -12.32 21.22 -3.83
CA LEU A 340 -12.33 20.53 -2.54
C LEU A 340 -11.77 19.11 -2.64
N THR A 341 -11.11 18.64 -1.59
CA THR A 341 -10.65 17.26 -1.39
C THR A 341 -11.10 16.77 -0.01
N GLY A 342 -10.76 15.54 0.38
CA GLY A 342 -11.02 14.99 1.71
C GLY A 342 -11.48 13.53 1.68
N SER A 343 -12.44 13.19 2.53
CA SER A 343 -12.93 11.82 2.68
C SER A 343 -14.45 11.75 2.95
N VAL A 344 -15.07 10.69 2.46
CA VAL A 344 -16.40 10.25 2.86
C VAL A 344 -16.28 8.84 3.44
N THR A 345 -16.65 8.66 4.70
CA THR A 345 -16.62 7.36 5.39
C THR A 345 -18.04 6.92 5.69
N ALA A 346 -18.45 5.80 5.09
CA ALA A 346 -19.72 5.13 5.35
C ALA A 346 -19.51 3.89 6.21
N LEU A 347 -20.34 3.72 7.24
CA LEU A 347 -20.17 2.76 8.32
C LEU A 347 -21.49 2.04 8.61
N THR A 348 -21.40 0.74 8.90
CA THR A 348 -22.53 -0.08 9.36
C THR A 348 -22.18 -0.79 10.66
N GLY A 349 -23.19 -1.24 11.42
CA GLY A 349 -23.00 -2.05 12.63
C GLY A 349 -22.18 -1.35 13.73
N GLN A 350 -21.38 -2.13 14.46
CA GLN A 350 -20.56 -1.63 15.56
C GLN A 350 -19.45 -0.67 15.12
N GLN A 351 -19.01 -0.73 13.85
CA GLN A 351 -18.05 0.24 13.31
C GLN A 351 -18.60 1.66 13.34
N ALA A 352 -19.91 1.86 13.10
CA ALA A 352 -20.54 3.17 13.20
C ALA A 352 -20.49 3.72 14.63
N VAL A 353 -20.71 2.87 15.64
CA VAL A 353 -20.61 3.21 17.06
C VAL A 353 -19.18 3.65 17.40
N ALA A 354 -18.20 2.81 17.05
CA ALA A 354 -16.79 3.02 17.42
C ALA A 354 -16.18 4.26 16.76
N LEU A 355 -16.44 4.48 15.46
CA LEU A 355 -15.76 5.52 14.68
C LEU A 355 -16.51 6.85 14.63
N MET A 356 -17.83 6.86 14.85
CA MET A 356 -18.62 8.10 14.89
C MET A 356 -19.09 8.48 16.31
N GLY A 357 -18.79 7.67 17.32
CA GLY A 357 -19.18 7.92 18.71
C GLY A 357 -20.70 7.86 18.93
N LEU A 358 -21.42 7.07 18.12
CA LEU A 358 -22.86 6.87 18.28
C LEU A 358 -23.13 6.07 19.56
N LYS A 359 -24.28 6.30 20.21
CA LYS A 359 -24.67 5.54 21.41
C LYS A 359 -25.03 4.08 21.11
N GLN A 360 -25.53 3.83 19.91
CA GLN A 360 -25.93 2.53 19.39
C GLN A 360 -25.77 2.51 17.87
N SER A 361 -25.77 1.33 17.26
CA SER A 361 -25.74 1.22 15.80
C SER A 361 -26.99 1.88 15.22
N ALA A 362 -26.81 2.78 14.24
CA ALA A 362 -27.91 3.27 13.43
C ALA A 362 -28.32 2.18 12.42
N PRO A 363 -29.61 2.09 12.04
CA PRO A 363 -30.03 1.24 10.94
C PRO A 363 -29.52 1.81 9.61
N GLY A 364 -29.35 0.94 8.61
CA GLY A 364 -28.77 1.32 7.34
C GLY A 364 -27.31 1.75 7.46
N VAL A 365 -27.00 2.99 7.06
CA VAL A 365 -25.64 3.52 7.00
C VAL A 365 -25.49 4.82 7.78
N ALA A 366 -24.39 4.93 8.52
CA ALA A 366 -23.94 6.18 9.13
C ALA A 366 -22.75 6.73 8.34
N VAL A 367 -22.76 8.02 8.04
CA VAL A 367 -21.80 8.65 7.13
C VAL A 367 -21.13 9.85 7.79
N SER A 368 -19.81 9.94 7.65
CA SER A 368 -19.00 11.09 8.04
C SER A 368 -18.29 11.67 6.82
N VAL A 369 -18.31 12.99 6.67
CA VAL A 369 -17.72 13.72 5.55
C VAL A 369 -16.73 14.74 6.08
N GLY A 370 -15.46 14.61 5.68
CA GLY A 370 -14.42 15.60 5.93
C GLY A 370 -13.99 16.24 4.61
N LEU A 371 -14.05 17.56 4.53
CA LEU A 371 -13.65 18.34 3.35
C LEU A 371 -12.52 19.28 3.67
N THR A 372 -11.60 19.42 2.71
CA THR A 372 -10.44 20.29 2.76
C THR A 372 -10.39 21.16 1.52
N GLY A 373 -10.10 22.44 1.70
CA GLY A 373 -9.87 23.40 0.63
C GLY A 373 -8.62 24.24 0.88
N TYR A 374 -7.89 24.54 -0.19
CA TYR A 374 -6.67 25.37 -0.14
C TYR A 374 -6.96 26.80 -0.59
N ASN A 375 -6.27 27.78 -0.01
CA ASN A 375 -6.43 29.20 -0.34
C ASN A 375 -7.90 29.69 -0.26
N MET A 376 -8.64 29.18 0.72
CA MET A 376 -10.09 29.38 0.87
C MET A 376 -10.41 30.06 2.21
N THR A 377 -11.58 30.70 2.33
CA THR A 377 -12.08 31.21 3.63
C THR A 377 -12.99 30.19 4.33
N THR A 378 -13.04 30.22 5.66
CA THR A 378 -13.99 29.40 6.44
C THR A 378 -15.44 29.67 6.05
N ARG A 379 -15.78 30.92 5.69
CA ARG A 379 -17.12 31.29 5.18
C ARG A 379 -17.46 30.58 3.88
N ALA A 380 -16.52 30.53 2.92
CA ALA A 380 -16.73 29.84 1.65
C ALA A 380 -16.90 28.32 1.85
N MET A 381 -16.08 27.71 2.72
CA MET A 381 -16.24 26.30 3.10
C MET A 381 -17.62 26.05 3.74
N ASN A 382 -18.03 26.89 4.70
CA ASN A 382 -19.31 26.76 5.39
C ASN A 382 -20.50 26.86 4.43
N ALA A 383 -20.45 27.79 3.46
CA ALA A 383 -21.48 27.91 2.44
C ALA A 383 -21.59 26.64 1.58
N LYS A 384 -20.46 26.05 1.17
CA LYS A 384 -20.44 24.79 0.40
C LYS A 384 -21.01 23.62 1.20
N ILE A 385 -20.62 23.46 2.47
CA ILE A 385 -21.14 22.42 3.36
C ILE A 385 -22.65 22.56 3.55
N ASN A 386 -23.14 23.77 3.82
CA ASN A 386 -24.58 24.00 4.00
C ASN A 386 -25.39 23.69 2.74
N ASN A 387 -24.87 24.05 1.56
CA ASN A 387 -25.52 23.71 0.29
C ASN A 387 -25.57 22.19 0.05
N LEU A 388 -24.49 21.47 0.38
CA LEU A 388 -24.43 20.01 0.29
C LEU A 388 -25.45 19.36 1.22
N VAL A 389 -25.48 19.76 2.49
CA VAL A 389 -26.44 19.25 3.48
C VAL A 389 -27.88 19.53 3.05
N ALA A 390 -28.18 20.74 2.57
CA ALA A 390 -29.51 21.08 2.07
C ALA A 390 -29.92 20.22 0.87
N ARG A 391 -29.00 19.95 -0.06
CA ARG A 391 -29.26 19.08 -1.23
C ARG A 391 -29.55 17.65 -0.81
N ILE A 392 -28.74 17.08 0.09
CA ILE A 392 -28.91 15.72 0.59
C ILE A 392 -30.23 15.61 1.38
N ALA A 393 -30.52 16.55 2.27
CA ALA A 393 -31.76 16.57 3.05
C ALA A 393 -33.00 16.66 2.16
N ASN A 394 -32.95 17.45 1.07
CA ASN A 394 -34.04 17.53 0.10
C ASN A 394 -34.26 16.19 -0.63
N ALA A 395 -33.18 15.49 -1.00
CA ALA A 395 -33.25 14.19 -1.67
C ALA A 395 -33.88 13.08 -0.79
N THR A 396 -33.91 13.25 0.53
CA THR A 396 -34.47 12.28 1.49
C THR A 396 -35.73 12.73 2.19
N GLN A 397 -36.36 13.82 1.73
CA GLN A 397 -37.55 14.41 2.36
C GLN A 397 -37.33 14.84 3.83
N GLY A 398 -36.09 15.21 4.21
CA GLY A 398 -35.71 16.03 5.37
C GLY A 398 -35.90 15.48 6.79
N SER A 399 -36.91 14.65 7.08
CA SER A 399 -37.31 14.30 8.46
C SER A 399 -36.75 12.98 8.99
N HIS A 400 -35.92 12.28 8.22
CA HIS A 400 -35.52 10.90 8.49
C HIS A 400 -34.04 10.72 8.87
N LEU A 401 -33.26 11.80 8.88
CA LEU A 401 -31.82 11.79 9.17
C LEU A 401 -31.44 12.82 10.25
N ASN A 402 -30.55 12.42 11.15
CA ASN A 402 -29.85 13.32 12.06
C ASN A 402 -28.61 13.85 11.36
N PHE A 403 -28.48 15.17 11.21
CA PHE A 403 -27.27 15.82 10.70
C PHE A 403 -26.49 16.50 11.82
N SER A 404 -25.17 16.36 11.76
CA SER A 404 -24.23 17.09 12.63
C SER A 404 -23.22 17.83 11.77
N LEU A 405 -23.04 19.13 12.01
CA LEU A 405 -22.08 19.96 11.27
C LEU A 405 -20.76 20.08 12.03
N THR A 406 -19.65 20.02 11.31
CA THR A 406 -18.32 20.35 11.81
C THR A 406 -17.91 21.72 11.29
N ALA A 407 -17.81 22.69 12.21
CA ALA A 407 -17.49 24.08 11.87
C ALA A 407 -16.13 24.18 11.14
N PRO A 408 -16.03 24.94 10.04
CA PRO A 408 -14.77 25.08 9.32
C PRO A 408 -13.68 25.79 10.14
N THR A 409 -12.46 25.27 10.09
CA THR A 409 -11.27 25.86 10.71
C THR A 409 -10.19 26.16 9.67
N SER A 410 -9.41 27.21 9.86
CA SER A 410 -8.29 27.58 8.99
C SER A 410 -6.97 27.38 9.72
N LYS A 411 -6.00 26.76 9.05
CA LYS A 411 -4.64 26.52 9.55
C LYS A 411 -3.61 26.82 8.44
N SER A 412 -2.33 26.89 8.79
CA SER A 412 -1.24 26.76 7.80
C SER A 412 -1.34 25.42 7.07
N TYR A 413 -0.81 25.33 5.86
CA TYR A 413 -0.76 24.06 5.13
C TYR A 413 0.11 23.06 5.90
N TYR A 414 1.34 23.44 6.24
CA TYR A 414 2.14 22.65 7.15
C TYR A 414 1.59 22.79 8.57
N THR A 415 1.02 21.70 9.07
CA THR A 415 0.85 21.48 10.51
C THR A 415 1.77 20.33 10.87
N ASP A 416 2.75 20.58 11.74
CA ASP A 416 3.57 19.51 12.31
C ASP A 416 2.62 18.56 13.06
N SER A 417 2.24 17.47 12.41
CA SER A 417 1.16 16.63 12.89
C SER A 417 1.61 15.67 13.98
N GLY A 418 2.90 15.67 14.37
CA GLY A 418 3.46 14.75 15.35
C GLY A 418 3.38 13.29 14.87
N SER A 419 4.50 12.58 14.84
CA SER A 419 4.52 11.21 14.32
C SER A 419 3.94 10.20 15.33
N SER A 420 2.71 9.75 15.08
CA SER A 420 2.16 8.48 15.56
C SER A 420 1.00 8.05 14.67
N THR A 421 1.23 7.07 13.78
CA THR A 421 0.16 6.41 13.02
C THR A 421 0.06 4.94 13.37
N ALA A 422 -1.11 4.35 13.13
CA ALA A 422 -1.51 3.06 13.68
C ALA A 422 -0.84 1.89 12.95
N ALA A 423 -0.23 0.99 13.73
CA ALA A 423 0.39 -0.24 13.27
C ALA A 423 0.06 -1.41 14.23
N GLY A 424 0.65 -2.57 13.98
CA GLY A 424 0.55 -3.76 14.83
C GLY A 424 -0.76 -4.54 14.68
N ALA A 425 -1.65 -4.12 13.77
CA ALA A 425 -2.95 -4.75 13.51
C ALA A 425 -2.88 -5.72 12.31
N VAL A 426 -4.04 -6.27 11.91
CA VAL A 426 -4.20 -7.02 10.66
C VAL A 426 -4.66 -6.08 9.56
N SER A 427 -4.02 -6.15 8.39
CA SER A 427 -4.45 -5.43 7.19
C SER A 427 -4.90 -6.42 6.10
N LEU A 428 -6.16 -6.28 5.66
CA LEU A 428 -6.67 -6.88 4.44
C LEU A 428 -7.98 -6.17 4.04
N LEU A 429 -7.97 -5.54 2.87
CA LEU A 429 -9.07 -4.77 2.32
C LEU A 429 -9.12 -4.94 0.81
N THR A 430 -10.19 -4.48 0.17
CA THR A 430 -10.26 -4.34 -1.29
C THR A 430 -10.61 -2.90 -1.67
N SER A 431 -10.24 -2.48 -2.87
CA SER A 431 -10.48 -1.12 -3.34
C SER A 431 -10.86 -1.04 -4.81
N ARG A 432 -11.41 0.10 -5.20
CA ARG A 432 -11.74 0.43 -6.59
C ARG A 432 -11.58 1.93 -6.83
N LEU A 433 -11.15 2.27 -8.04
CA LEU A 433 -11.11 3.64 -8.53
C LEU A 433 -12.45 3.95 -9.21
N LEU A 434 -13.13 5.00 -8.75
CA LEU A 434 -14.45 5.40 -9.27
C LEU A 434 -14.38 6.82 -9.86
N GLY A 435 -14.88 6.98 -11.09
CA GLY A 435 -14.99 8.25 -11.78
C GLY A 435 -16.44 8.75 -11.85
N ARG A 436 -16.68 9.75 -12.71
CA ARG A 436 -18.04 10.28 -12.96
C ARG A 436 -19.01 9.19 -13.44
N ARG A 437 -18.53 8.29 -14.30
CA ARG A 437 -19.35 7.20 -14.83
C ARG A 437 -19.88 6.28 -13.74
N GLU A 438 -19.07 5.97 -12.75
CA GLU A 438 -19.41 5.06 -11.66
C GLU A 438 -20.17 5.75 -10.52
N LEU A 439 -20.17 7.09 -10.47
CA LEU A 439 -20.75 7.87 -9.35
C LEU A 439 -21.95 8.72 -9.79
N SER A 440 -21.77 9.57 -10.79
CA SER A 440 -22.74 10.59 -11.22
C SER A 440 -23.60 10.14 -12.40
N ASP A 441 -23.05 9.38 -13.34
CA ASP A 441 -23.71 9.03 -14.61
C ASP A 441 -24.38 7.64 -14.58
N ILE A 442 -24.72 7.18 -13.38
CA ILE A 442 -25.39 5.90 -13.11
C ILE A 442 -26.77 6.15 -12.48
N PRO A 443 -27.80 5.33 -12.78
CA PRO A 443 -29.08 5.43 -12.09
C PRO A 443 -28.90 5.35 -10.56
N LYS A 444 -29.63 6.20 -9.83
CA LYS A 444 -29.47 6.33 -8.39
C LYS A 444 -29.86 5.02 -7.67
N GLU A 445 -30.85 4.32 -8.21
CA GLU A 445 -31.32 3.02 -7.71
C GLU A 445 -30.21 1.95 -7.80
N ASP A 446 -29.45 1.95 -8.89
CA ASP A 446 -28.32 1.03 -9.07
C ASP A 446 -27.20 1.37 -8.08
N LEU A 447 -26.88 2.67 -7.93
CA LEU A 447 -25.90 3.14 -6.96
C LEU A 447 -26.27 2.75 -5.52
N ILE A 448 -27.55 2.87 -5.13
CA ILE A 448 -28.05 2.40 -3.83
C ILE A 448 -27.79 0.90 -3.66
N GLN A 449 -28.12 0.09 -4.67
CA GLN A 449 -27.90 -1.36 -4.62
C GLN A 449 -26.42 -1.72 -4.48
N TYR A 450 -25.53 -1.06 -5.21
CA TYR A 450 -24.09 -1.28 -5.10
C TYR A 450 -23.57 -0.89 -3.71
N LEU A 451 -23.99 0.26 -3.19
CA LEU A 451 -23.60 0.72 -1.85
C LEU A 451 -24.07 -0.26 -0.75
N GLN A 452 -25.30 -0.77 -0.85
CA GLN A 452 -25.83 -1.77 0.09
C GLN A 452 -25.05 -3.08 0.04
N ARG A 453 -24.78 -3.60 -1.17
CA ARG A 453 -24.06 -4.85 -1.37
C ARG A 453 -22.60 -4.74 -0.93
N ILE A 454 -21.92 -3.63 -1.23
CA ILE A 454 -20.51 -3.46 -0.91
C ILE A 454 -20.26 -3.23 0.58
N LEU A 455 -21.24 -2.72 1.34
CA LEU A 455 -21.16 -2.49 2.79
C LEU A 455 -21.61 -3.68 3.66
N VAL A 456 -21.80 -4.85 3.06
CA VAL A 456 -22.00 -6.10 3.81
C VAL A 456 -20.71 -6.48 4.56
N SER A 457 -20.84 -7.11 5.73
CA SER A 457 -19.75 -7.66 6.55
C SER A 457 -19.96 -9.16 6.82
N ASP A 458 -18.88 -9.85 7.16
CA ASP A 458 -18.88 -11.28 7.56
C ASP A 458 -19.29 -11.49 9.03
N GLY A 459 -19.62 -10.43 9.76
CA GLY A 459 -19.90 -10.48 11.18
C GLY A 459 -20.54 -9.22 11.76
N PRO A 460 -20.90 -9.24 13.05
CA PRO A 460 -21.67 -8.18 13.71
C PRO A 460 -20.89 -6.89 13.93
N ALA A 461 -19.57 -6.90 13.71
CA ALA A 461 -18.74 -5.71 13.74
C ALA A 461 -19.23 -4.65 12.73
N GLY A 462 -19.82 -5.08 11.61
CA GLY A 462 -20.20 -4.21 10.51
C GLY A 462 -19.06 -3.96 9.52
N SER A 463 -19.29 -3.05 8.57
CA SER A 463 -18.38 -2.73 7.47
C SER A 463 -18.02 -1.24 7.47
N MET A 464 -16.97 -0.92 6.72
CA MET A 464 -16.57 0.44 6.39
C MET A 464 -16.34 0.53 4.89
N LEU A 465 -16.78 1.64 4.30
CA LEU A 465 -16.50 2.05 2.93
C LEU A 465 -15.97 3.49 2.98
N LEU A 466 -14.72 3.67 2.54
CA LEU A 466 -14.01 4.95 2.60
C LEU A 466 -13.75 5.43 1.18
N PHE A 467 -14.35 6.56 0.80
CA PHE A 467 -14.01 7.30 -0.40
C PHE A 467 -12.92 8.29 -0.03
N GLY A 468 -11.72 8.09 -0.53
CA GLY A 468 -10.67 9.10 -0.55
C GLY A 468 -10.84 9.98 -1.79
N LEU A 469 -11.00 11.29 -1.59
CA LEU A 469 -11.24 12.28 -2.65
C LEU A 469 -9.92 12.82 -3.22
N GLN A 470 -8.96 11.94 -3.52
CA GLN A 470 -7.63 12.33 -3.99
C GLN A 470 -7.49 12.36 -5.53
N GLY A 471 -8.53 11.99 -6.28
CA GLY A 471 -8.57 12.02 -7.75
C GLY A 471 -8.95 13.37 -8.36
N GLY A 472 -9.64 13.38 -9.50
CA GLY A 472 -10.19 14.58 -10.13
C GLY A 472 -9.25 15.29 -11.11
N LEU A 473 -9.49 16.59 -11.34
CA LEU A 473 -8.86 17.35 -12.43
C LEU A 473 -7.33 17.40 -12.35
N GLY A 474 -6.74 17.41 -11.16
CA GLY A 474 -5.29 17.37 -10.99
C GLY A 474 -4.66 16.14 -11.64
N LEU A 475 -5.32 14.97 -11.54
CA LEU A 475 -4.85 13.71 -12.13
C LEU A 475 -5.16 13.64 -13.62
N ALA A 476 -6.34 14.11 -14.03
CA ALA A 476 -6.76 14.14 -15.43
C ALA A 476 -5.83 15.04 -16.30
N ASN A 477 -5.38 16.15 -15.73
CA ASN A 477 -4.57 17.15 -16.41
C ASN A 477 -3.05 16.89 -16.35
N VAL A 478 -2.60 15.77 -15.74
CA VAL A 478 -1.19 15.40 -15.76
C VAL A 478 -0.74 15.20 -17.21
N PRO A 479 0.33 15.90 -17.67
CA PRO A 479 0.87 15.71 -19.00
C PRO A 479 1.34 14.27 -19.23
N GLU A 480 1.10 13.72 -20.42
CA GLU A 480 1.35 12.30 -20.73
C GLU A 480 2.78 11.85 -20.37
N GLN A 481 3.78 12.67 -20.66
CA GLN A 481 5.19 12.40 -20.37
C GLN A 481 5.53 12.29 -18.87
N MET A 482 4.64 12.77 -17.99
CA MET A 482 4.79 12.66 -16.53
C MET A 482 4.03 11.47 -15.93
N ARG A 483 3.14 10.80 -16.68
CA ARG A 483 2.17 9.83 -16.14
C ARG A 483 2.75 8.50 -15.65
N GLY A 484 3.97 8.16 -16.07
CA GLY A 484 4.60 6.87 -15.76
C GLY A 484 3.75 5.67 -16.20
N SER A 485 3.82 4.59 -15.45
CA SER A 485 3.10 3.33 -15.68
C SER A 485 1.91 3.12 -14.74
N VAL A 486 1.47 4.17 -14.02
CA VAL A 486 0.28 4.12 -13.17
C VAL A 486 -0.93 3.61 -13.96
N HIS A 487 -1.79 2.82 -13.32
CA HIS A 487 -3.03 2.32 -13.93
C HIS A 487 -3.84 3.47 -14.57
N PRO A 488 -4.18 3.42 -15.87
CA PRO A 488 -4.80 4.55 -16.59
C PRO A 488 -6.11 5.07 -16.00
N ALA A 489 -6.89 4.20 -15.33
CA ALA A 489 -8.13 4.59 -14.64
C ALA A 489 -7.95 5.74 -13.64
N TRP A 490 -6.75 5.94 -13.07
CA TRP A 490 -6.46 7.10 -12.22
C TRP A 490 -6.71 8.45 -12.92
N ARG A 491 -6.61 8.51 -14.25
CA ARG A 491 -6.84 9.74 -15.02
C ARG A 491 -8.31 10.15 -15.12
N GLN A 492 -9.23 9.25 -14.77
CA GLN A 492 -10.68 9.50 -14.77
C GLN A 492 -11.30 9.34 -13.37
N ALA A 493 -10.54 8.80 -12.42
CA ALA A 493 -10.98 8.59 -11.06
C ALA A 493 -11.13 9.92 -10.31
N TYR A 494 -12.22 10.03 -9.54
CA TYR A 494 -12.41 11.06 -8.52
C TYR A 494 -12.17 10.49 -7.13
N ALA A 495 -12.64 9.27 -6.88
CA ALA A 495 -12.49 8.60 -5.61
C ALA A 495 -11.62 7.34 -5.71
N HIS A 496 -10.68 7.21 -4.79
CA HIS A 496 -10.11 5.91 -4.42
C HIS A 496 -10.96 5.33 -3.28
N VAL A 497 -11.67 4.24 -3.54
CA VAL A 497 -12.68 3.71 -2.62
C VAL A 497 -12.20 2.40 -2.01
N MET A 498 -12.01 2.37 -0.70
CA MET A 498 -11.63 1.18 0.06
C MET A 498 -12.82 0.60 0.81
N THR A 499 -12.93 -0.72 0.88
CA THR A 499 -13.93 -1.40 1.70
C THR A 499 -13.34 -2.51 2.56
N TYR A 500 -13.90 -2.62 3.76
CA TYR A 500 -13.52 -3.56 4.82
C TYR A 500 -14.71 -4.44 5.18
N GLY A 501 -14.54 -5.46 6.02
CA GLY A 501 -15.66 -6.23 6.58
C GLY A 501 -15.43 -7.73 6.66
N ALA A 502 -14.24 -8.22 6.27
CA ALA A 502 -13.84 -9.60 6.51
C ALA A 502 -13.52 -9.81 8.00
N SER A 503 -13.97 -10.93 8.56
CA SER A 503 -13.56 -11.40 9.88
C SER A 503 -12.24 -12.16 9.76
N ILE A 504 -11.15 -11.65 10.34
CA ILE A 504 -9.83 -12.28 10.24
C ILE A 504 -9.36 -12.72 11.62
N ASN A 505 -9.14 -14.03 11.78
CA ASN A 505 -8.69 -14.62 13.03
C ASN A 505 -7.18 -14.38 13.25
N ALA A 506 -6.82 -13.22 13.81
CA ALA A 506 -5.42 -12.85 14.03
C ALA A 506 -4.62 -13.87 14.87
N THR A 507 -5.27 -14.61 15.77
CA THR A 507 -4.64 -15.62 16.65
C THR A 507 -4.63 -17.03 16.06
N GLY A 508 -5.23 -17.24 14.89
CA GLY A 508 -5.15 -18.47 14.10
C GLY A 508 -3.89 -18.55 13.23
N ASP A 509 -3.79 -19.59 12.40
CA ASP A 509 -2.73 -19.70 11.39
C ASP A 509 -2.79 -18.47 10.45
N PRO A 510 -1.72 -17.66 10.33
CA PRO A 510 -1.75 -16.42 9.54
C PRO A 510 -2.08 -16.64 8.07
N THR A 511 -1.55 -17.71 7.47
CA THR A 511 -1.80 -18.05 6.06
C THR A 511 -3.27 -18.36 5.83
N GLU A 512 -3.85 -19.23 6.66
CA GLU A 512 -5.26 -19.59 6.55
C GLU A 512 -6.17 -18.41 6.88
N SER A 513 -5.77 -17.55 7.82
CA SER A 513 -6.53 -16.36 8.21
C SER A 513 -6.62 -15.34 7.08
N LEU A 514 -5.48 -15.06 6.41
CA LEU A 514 -5.43 -14.19 5.24
C LEU A 514 -6.22 -14.80 4.06
N LYS A 515 -6.02 -16.09 3.77
CA LYS A 515 -6.77 -16.80 2.71
C LYS A 515 -8.28 -16.81 2.96
N SER A 516 -8.71 -16.96 4.21
CA SER A 516 -10.14 -16.91 4.57
C SER A 516 -10.73 -15.52 4.31
N GLY A 517 -10.06 -14.46 4.77
CA GLY A 517 -10.48 -13.09 4.51
C GLY A 517 -10.49 -12.75 3.01
N ALA A 518 -9.48 -13.20 2.27
CA ALA A 518 -9.39 -13.04 0.82
C ALA A 518 -10.54 -13.75 0.08
N LYS A 519 -10.87 -14.99 0.47
CA LYS A 519 -12.01 -15.74 -0.06
C LYS A 519 -13.33 -15.03 0.19
N TYR A 520 -13.49 -14.41 1.37
CA TYR A 520 -14.66 -13.58 1.65
C TYR A 520 -14.74 -12.41 0.66
N TYR A 521 -13.66 -11.65 0.48
CA TYR A 521 -13.67 -10.53 -0.47
C TYR A 521 -13.96 -10.98 -1.90
N GLU A 522 -13.30 -12.05 -2.38
CA GLU A 522 -13.54 -12.62 -3.72
C GLU A 522 -14.97 -13.11 -3.95
N ARG A 523 -15.62 -13.62 -2.91
CA ARG A 523 -17.00 -14.10 -3.01
C ARG A 523 -18.02 -12.98 -2.88
N VAL A 524 -17.75 -11.98 -2.04
CA VAL A 524 -18.77 -11.02 -1.57
C VAL A 524 -18.59 -9.63 -2.15
N LYS A 525 -17.35 -9.13 -2.23
CA LYS A 525 -17.08 -7.72 -2.57
C LYS A 525 -16.49 -7.52 -3.96
N GLU A 526 -15.54 -8.35 -4.37
CA GLU A 526 -14.95 -8.25 -5.71
C GLU A 526 -16.00 -8.40 -6.85
N PRO A 527 -17.03 -9.27 -6.75
CA PRO A 527 -18.07 -9.32 -7.78
C PRO A 527 -18.86 -8.03 -7.90
N VAL A 528 -19.08 -7.32 -6.78
CA VAL A 528 -19.76 -6.01 -6.77
C VAL A 528 -18.90 -4.99 -7.49
N TRP A 529 -17.58 -4.98 -7.28
CA TRP A 529 -16.66 -4.10 -8.02
C TRP A 529 -16.62 -4.39 -9.51
N ARG A 530 -16.58 -5.67 -9.89
CA ARG A 530 -16.58 -6.10 -11.29
C ARG A 530 -17.88 -5.73 -12.00
N GLU A 531 -19.00 -5.64 -11.28
CA GLU A 531 -20.29 -5.21 -11.82
C GLU A 531 -20.42 -3.67 -11.87
N TRP A 532 -20.10 -2.99 -10.77
CA TRP A 532 -20.25 -1.53 -10.63
C TRP A 532 -19.22 -0.76 -11.47
N ALA A 533 -17.97 -1.21 -11.49
CA ALA A 533 -16.85 -0.51 -12.12
C ALA A 533 -15.95 -1.48 -12.93
N PRO A 534 -16.49 -2.14 -13.97
CA PRO A 534 -15.77 -3.19 -14.72
C PRO A 534 -14.53 -2.67 -15.45
N ASN A 535 -14.53 -1.40 -15.87
CA ASN A 535 -13.50 -0.82 -16.74
C ASN A 535 -12.47 0.04 -16.00
N THR A 536 -12.50 0.04 -14.67
CA THR A 536 -11.52 0.78 -13.85
C THR A 536 -10.45 -0.17 -13.30
N GLY A 537 -9.88 0.14 -12.14
CA GLY A 537 -8.87 -0.67 -11.47
C GLY A 537 -8.90 -0.43 -9.97
N ALA A 538 -7.93 -1.00 -9.26
CA ALA A 538 -7.73 -0.87 -7.82
C ALA A 538 -6.34 -0.29 -7.53
N TYR A 539 -6.17 0.30 -6.36
CA TYR A 539 -4.88 0.84 -5.97
C TYR A 539 -4.04 -0.22 -5.25
N MET A 540 -2.92 -0.63 -5.86
CA MET A 540 -2.12 -1.76 -5.37
C MET A 540 -1.54 -1.60 -3.95
N ASN A 541 -1.42 -0.38 -3.41
CA ASN A 541 -0.99 -0.16 -2.02
C ASN A 541 -2.08 -0.44 -1.00
N GLU A 542 -3.33 -0.29 -1.41
CA GLU A 542 -4.51 -0.34 -0.56
C GLU A 542 -5.56 -1.15 -1.32
N GLY A 543 -5.23 -2.39 -1.64
CA GLY A 543 -6.07 -3.27 -2.45
C GLY A 543 -5.80 -4.73 -2.09
N ASN A 544 -6.69 -5.62 -2.51
CA ASN A 544 -6.65 -7.03 -2.15
C ASN A 544 -5.54 -7.76 -2.92
N PRO A 545 -4.42 -8.16 -2.27
CA PRO A 545 -3.30 -8.79 -2.96
C PRO A 545 -3.57 -10.26 -3.31
N PHE A 546 -4.76 -10.77 -3.00
CA PHE A 546 -5.22 -12.12 -3.34
C PHE A 546 -6.33 -12.10 -4.40
N SER A 547 -6.65 -10.92 -4.96
CA SER A 547 -7.68 -10.81 -5.99
C SER A 547 -7.32 -11.66 -7.20
N THR A 548 -8.23 -12.48 -7.72
CA THR A 548 -7.99 -13.29 -8.93
C THR A 548 -7.78 -12.44 -10.18
N THR A 549 -8.15 -11.15 -10.12
CA THR A 549 -8.02 -10.17 -11.20
C THR A 549 -6.94 -9.13 -10.93
N TRP A 550 -6.04 -9.35 -9.95
CA TRP A 550 -5.03 -8.38 -9.52
C TRP A 550 -4.18 -7.80 -10.66
N LYS A 551 -3.87 -8.59 -11.70
CA LYS A 551 -3.11 -8.10 -12.87
C LYS A 551 -3.83 -6.95 -13.57
N GLN A 552 -5.10 -7.17 -13.87
CA GLN A 552 -5.97 -6.18 -14.49
C GLN A 552 -6.19 -5.02 -13.52
N ASP A 553 -6.52 -5.30 -12.27
CA ASP A 553 -6.92 -4.28 -11.32
C ASP A 553 -5.76 -3.34 -10.94
N PHE A 554 -4.54 -3.86 -10.77
CA PHE A 554 -3.39 -3.07 -10.33
C PHE A 554 -2.58 -2.46 -11.48
N TYR A 555 -2.53 -3.12 -12.65
CA TYR A 555 -1.65 -2.73 -13.74
C TYR A 555 -2.41 -2.47 -15.06
N GLY A 556 -3.56 -3.11 -15.26
CA GLY A 556 -4.38 -2.96 -16.46
C GLY A 556 -3.59 -3.26 -17.74
N GLU A 557 -3.78 -2.42 -18.75
CA GLU A 557 -3.08 -2.54 -20.05
C GLU A 557 -1.55 -2.41 -19.96
N ASN A 558 -1.01 -1.89 -18.85
CA ASN A 558 0.44 -1.72 -18.68
C ASN A 558 1.17 -3.02 -18.29
N TYR A 559 0.46 -4.08 -17.90
CA TYR A 559 1.04 -5.27 -17.29
C TYR A 559 2.13 -5.94 -18.16
N GLU A 560 1.85 -6.18 -19.44
CA GLU A 560 2.79 -6.91 -20.31
C GLU A 560 4.09 -6.13 -20.54
N LYS A 561 3.99 -4.82 -20.78
CA LYS A 561 5.16 -3.94 -20.92
C LYS A 561 5.96 -3.88 -19.62
N LEU A 562 5.28 -3.84 -18.47
CA LEU A 562 5.94 -3.88 -17.17
C LEU A 562 6.68 -5.22 -16.96
N LEU A 563 6.11 -6.34 -17.42
CA LEU A 563 6.73 -7.67 -17.35
C LEU A 563 7.99 -7.76 -18.22
N GLU A 564 7.99 -7.19 -19.42
CA GLU A 564 9.18 -7.09 -20.26
C GLU A 564 10.31 -6.30 -19.57
N ILE A 565 9.98 -5.16 -18.98
CA ILE A 565 10.94 -4.31 -18.26
C ILE A 565 11.46 -5.02 -17.00
N LYS A 566 10.57 -5.70 -16.27
CA LYS A 566 10.95 -6.52 -15.11
C LYS A 566 11.98 -7.58 -15.49
N ARG A 567 11.77 -8.31 -16.59
CA ARG A 567 12.73 -9.32 -17.09
C ARG A 567 14.08 -8.72 -17.48
N LYS A 568 14.09 -7.47 -17.98
CA LYS A 568 15.33 -6.75 -18.31
C LYS A 568 16.15 -6.37 -17.07
N TYR A 569 15.49 -5.87 -16.02
CA TYR A 569 16.18 -5.30 -14.84
C TYR A 569 16.29 -6.26 -13.64
N ASP A 570 15.56 -7.36 -13.66
CA ASP A 570 15.68 -8.48 -12.72
C ASP A 570 15.63 -9.84 -13.46
N PRO A 571 16.66 -10.15 -14.28
CA PRO A 571 16.71 -11.41 -15.03
C PRO A 571 16.85 -12.66 -14.14
N SER A 572 17.29 -12.50 -12.89
CA SER A 572 17.39 -13.58 -11.90
C SER A 572 16.09 -13.80 -11.13
N GLU A 573 15.07 -12.96 -11.36
CA GLU A 573 13.80 -12.93 -10.62
C GLU A 573 14.04 -12.97 -9.10
N SER A 574 15.05 -12.22 -8.64
CA SER A 574 15.44 -12.18 -7.23
C SER A 574 14.47 -11.36 -6.40
N LEU A 575 13.79 -10.40 -7.04
CA LEU A 575 12.83 -9.51 -6.41
C LEU A 575 11.41 -10.06 -6.59
N PHE A 576 10.79 -10.47 -5.50
CA PHE A 576 9.41 -10.98 -5.45
C PHE A 576 8.58 -10.19 -4.44
N ILE A 577 7.38 -9.80 -4.86
CA ILE A 577 6.33 -9.25 -4.01
C ILE A 577 4.99 -9.92 -4.34
N TRP A 578 4.08 -9.97 -3.37
CA TRP A 578 2.70 -10.43 -3.59
C TRP A 578 1.98 -9.56 -4.61
N SER A 579 1.24 -10.19 -5.53
CA SER A 579 0.55 -9.51 -6.64
C SER A 579 1.46 -8.53 -7.40
N GLY A 580 2.75 -8.90 -7.49
CA GLY A 580 3.77 -8.22 -8.27
C GLY A 580 3.77 -8.68 -9.72
N ILE A 581 4.41 -7.93 -10.60
CA ILE A 581 4.63 -8.31 -11.99
C ILE A 581 5.38 -9.64 -12.05
N GLY A 582 4.79 -10.63 -12.72
CA GLY A 582 5.30 -12.00 -12.81
C GLY A 582 5.22 -12.83 -11.53
N SER A 583 4.55 -12.35 -10.47
CA SER A 583 4.46 -13.08 -9.19
C SER A 583 3.61 -14.36 -9.29
N ASP A 584 2.72 -14.47 -10.27
CA ASP A 584 1.92 -15.67 -10.54
C ASP A 584 2.73 -16.87 -11.04
N MET A 585 3.98 -16.67 -11.43
CA MET A 585 4.91 -17.76 -11.74
C MET A 585 5.57 -18.36 -10.48
N TRP A 586 5.18 -17.87 -9.30
CA TRP A 586 5.75 -18.25 -8.02
C TRP A 586 4.66 -18.52 -6.98
N ASP A 587 4.84 -19.56 -6.20
CA ASP A 587 4.06 -19.88 -5.01
C ASP A 587 4.90 -19.53 -3.77
N TYR A 588 4.38 -18.63 -2.94
CA TYR A 588 4.99 -18.27 -1.66
C TYR A 588 4.15 -18.83 -0.52
N ASP A 589 4.72 -19.80 0.19
CA ASP A 589 4.12 -20.34 1.40
C ASP A 589 4.64 -19.55 2.61
N LEU A 590 3.77 -18.72 3.19
CA LEU A 590 4.09 -17.91 4.37
C LEU A 590 4.41 -18.76 5.61
N LYS A 591 3.89 -20.00 5.68
CA LYS A 591 4.10 -20.90 6.81
C LYS A 591 5.48 -21.54 6.77
N THR A 592 5.86 -22.12 5.63
CA THR A 592 7.17 -22.74 5.45
C THR A 592 8.27 -21.73 5.11
N GLY A 593 7.89 -20.58 4.55
CA GLY A 593 8.79 -19.55 4.08
C GLY A 593 9.34 -19.80 2.66
N LEU A 594 8.99 -20.92 2.03
CA LEU A 594 9.48 -21.30 0.72
C LEU A 594 8.84 -20.46 -0.39
N LEU A 595 9.65 -20.08 -1.38
CA LEU A 595 9.22 -19.38 -2.60
C LEU A 595 9.63 -20.24 -3.79
N CYS A 596 8.67 -20.90 -4.42
CA CYS A 596 8.90 -21.91 -5.45
C CYS A 596 8.21 -21.56 -6.76
N ARG A 597 8.74 -22.01 -7.89
CA ARG A 597 8.03 -21.89 -9.17
C ARG A 597 6.72 -22.68 -9.13
N THR A 598 5.65 -22.10 -9.66
CA THR A 598 4.40 -22.82 -9.91
C THR A 598 4.68 -23.89 -10.98
N SER A 599 4.24 -25.13 -10.73
CA SER A 599 4.42 -26.29 -11.61
C SER A 599 3.57 -26.23 -12.87
#